data_AF-A0A8C7L957-F1
#
_entry.id   AF-A0A8C7L957-F1
#
_cell.length_a   1.000
_cell.length_b   1.000
_cell.length_c   1.000
_cell.angle_alpha   90.00
_cell.angle_beta   90.00
_cell.angle_gamma   90.00
#
_symmetry.space_group_name_H-M   'P 1'
#
loop_
_entity.id
_entity.type
_entity.pdbx_description
1 polymer ?
#
loop_
_entity_poly.entity_id
_entity_poly.type
_entity_poly.pdbx_seq_one_letter_code
_entity_poly.pdbx_strand_id
1 'polypeptide(L)'
;RSRCSNLTNSSKLVANTHTHTHTHTHTHTHTHTHTHTHTHTHTHTHTHTHTHTHTHAHTHTHTHTHTHTHTHAHTHTHAHTQALKHTDSGKNIVIKCAILQENDSKRGRGEKKAERERDAVRQKEGEIEKLKEECAVLEAWRLRLQRRVEKSAFYWTFLEQVLRLAKYEDVWELLGRFATLLSTKEQLRQRESEVQEQADGQRGALQRHTEQQSCSILQKNNLLSQLQTELDQIRSNALRWENTWYHIQTTAAKETLLLGQIKVVTLNLYHMMGGTTGQEKGVAIDDTETQLKKVSDVIMS
;
A
#
# COMPACT_ATOMS: atom_id res chain seq x y z
N ARG A 1 24.06 45.34 14.84
CA ARG A 1 23.50 44.18 14.10
C ARG A 1 23.17 44.46 12.62
N SER A 2 23.20 45.72 12.15
CA SER A 2 22.72 46.07 10.79
C SER A 2 23.78 46.08 9.66
N ARG A 3 25.09 45.99 9.95
CA ARG A 3 26.16 45.95 8.92
C ARG A 3 26.39 44.56 8.31
N CYS A 4 26.25 43.48 9.07
CA CYS A 4 26.42 42.11 8.54
C CYS A 4 25.30 41.65 7.61
N SER A 5 24.07 42.14 7.80
CA SER A 5 22.92 41.83 6.95
C SER A 5 22.97 42.50 5.57
N ASN A 6 23.67 43.64 5.45
CA ASN A 6 23.84 44.34 4.17
C ASN A 6 24.91 43.70 3.29
N LEU A 7 25.98 43.14 3.88
CA LEU A 7 27.02 42.41 3.17
C LEU A 7 26.51 41.09 2.57
N THR A 8 25.61 40.39 3.25
CA THR A 8 25.01 39.14 2.76
C THR A 8 23.92 39.36 1.71
N ASN A 9 23.18 40.46 1.76
CA ASN A 9 22.25 40.84 0.69
C ASN A 9 22.98 41.33 -0.55
N SER A 10 24.07 42.09 -0.39
CA SER A 10 24.90 42.54 -1.51
C SER A 10 25.61 41.37 -2.21
N SER A 11 26.16 40.42 -1.46
CA SER A 11 26.79 39.22 -2.07
C SER A 11 25.78 38.29 -2.74
N LYS A 12 24.55 38.16 -2.22
CA LYS A 12 23.46 37.42 -2.87
C LYS A 12 22.96 38.12 -4.15
N LEU A 13 22.88 39.45 -4.15
CA LEU A 13 22.54 40.24 -5.34
C LEU A 13 23.62 40.11 -6.43
N VAL A 14 24.90 40.15 -6.06
CA VAL A 14 26.03 39.97 -6.98
C VAL A 14 26.09 38.53 -7.51
N ALA A 15 25.85 37.52 -6.66
CA ALA A 15 25.78 36.14 -7.09
C ALA A 15 24.61 35.92 -8.07
N ASN A 16 23.41 36.43 -7.76
CA ASN A 16 22.22 36.25 -8.60
C ASN A 16 22.33 37.00 -9.94
N THR A 17 22.91 38.19 -9.94
CA THR A 17 23.23 38.92 -11.20
C THR A 17 24.29 38.17 -12.00
N HIS A 18 25.31 37.60 -11.37
CA HIS A 18 26.32 36.81 -12.07
C HIS A 18 25.75 35.53 -12.70
N THR A 19 24.89 34.78 -11.98
CA THR A 19 24.20 33.60 -12.56
C THR A 19 23.24 33.99 -13.67
N HIS A 20 22.50 35.09 -13.52
CA HIS A 20 21.58 35.57 -14.57
C HIS A 20 22.34 36.03 -15.82
N THR A 21 23.44 36.78 -15.66
CA THR A 21 24.29 37.19 -16.78
C THR A 21 24.94 35.99 -17.44
N HIS A 22 25.49 35.05 -16.67
CA HIS A 22 26.11 33.84 -17.23
C HIS A 22 25.10 32.97 -17.97
N THR A 23 23.90 32.79 -17.43
CA THR A 23 22.84 32.00 -18.07
C THR A 23 22.35 32.70 -19.34
N HIS A 24 22.08 34.01 -19.29
CA HIS A 24 21.64 34.77 -20.45
C HIS A 24 22.72 34.82 -21.54
N THR A 25 23.98 35.02 -21.19
CA THR A 25 25.09 35.01 -22.14
C THR A 25 25.29 33.61 -22.74
N HIS A 26 25.21 32.54 -21.93
CA HIS A 26 25.39 31.19 -22.43
C HIS A 26 24.22 30.75 -23.31
N THR A 27 22.98 31.05 -22.94
CA THR A 27 21.80 30.76 -23.76
C THR A 27 21.82 31.58 -25.05
N HIS A 28 22.07 32.89 -24.98
CA HIS A 28 22.13 33.72 -26.17
C HIS A 28 23.29 33.33 -27.10
N THR A 29 24.46 33.01 -26.56
CA THR A 29 25.61 32.56 -27.37
C THR A 29 25.31 31.18 -27.98
N HIS A 30 24.80 30.22 -27.20
CA HIS A 30 24.50 28.90 -27.73
C HIS A 30 23.38 28.92 -28.76
N THR A 31 22.30 29.68 -28.53
CA THR A 31 21.21 29.83 -29.49
C THR A 31 21.70 30.54 -30.74
N HIS A 32 22.42 31.65 -30.61
CA HIS A 32 22.92 32.40 -31.77
C HIS A 32 23.96 31.61 -32.56
N THR A 33 24.91 30.93 -31.90
CA THR A 33 25.88 30.07 -32.59
C THR A 33 25.19 28.87 -33.22
N HIS A 34 24.26 28.19 -32.52
CA HIS A 34 23.60 27.02 -33.09
C HIS A 34 22.68 27.39 -34.26
N THR A 35 21.89 28.46 -34.15
CA THR A 35 21.05 28.96 -35.23
C THR A 35 21.91 29.45 -36.40
N HIS A 36 22.95 30.24 -36.15
CA HIS A 36 23.79 30.75 -37.23
C HIS A 36 24.58 29.63 -37.91
N THR A 37 25.15 28.68 -37.17
CA THR A 37 25.84 27.52 -37.75
C THR A 37 24.86 26.60 -38.47
N HIS A 38 23.67 26.33 -37.92
CA HIS A 38 22.69 25.46 -38.57
C HIS A 38 22.12 26.11 -39.84
N THR A 39 21.71 27.37 -39.79
CA THR A 39 21.20 28.10 -40.96
C THR A 39 22.30 28.25 -41.99
N HIS A 40 23.51 28.69 -41.61
CA HIS A 40 24.58 28.88 -42.59
C HIS A 40 25.07 27.55 -43.18
N THR A 41 25.17 26.47 -42.39
CA THR A 41 25.56 25.16 -42.90
C THR A 41 24.45 24.57 -43.77
N HIS A 42 23.19 24.67 -43.35
CA HIS A 42 22.07 24.12 -44.11
C HIS A 42 21.83 24.89 -45.40
N THR A 43 21.81 26.23 -45.37
CA THR A 43 21.68 27.07 -46.56
C THR A 43 22.89 26.91 -47.48
N HIS A 44 24.12 26.94 -46.96
CA HIS A 44 25.30 26.79 -47.81
C HIS A 44 25.40 25.38 -48.39
N THR A 45 25.11 24.32 -47.63
CA THR A 45 25.14 22.95 -48.16
C THR A 45 23.99 22.74 -49.13
N HIS A 46 22.77 23.16 -48.81
CA HIS A 46 21.62 22.96 -49.68
C HIS A 46 21.74 23.79 -50.96
N THR A 47 22.10 25.07 -50.88
CA THR A 47 22.30 25.93 -52.06
C THR A 47 23.50 25.46 -52.86
N HIS A 48 24.64 25.19 -52.23
CA HIS A 48 25.83 24.78 -52.97
C HIS A 48 25.65 23.40 -53.59
N THR A 49 25.13 22.39 -52.87
CA THR A 49 24.87 21.06 -53.43
C THR A 49 23.77 21.13 -54.50
N HIS A 50 22.67 21.85 -54.28
CA HIS A 50 21.60 21.91 -55.26
C HIS A 50 22.02 22.70 -56.52
N THR A 51 22.68 23.85 -56.38
CA THR A 51 23.17 24.63 -57.52
C THR A 51 24.30 23.89 -58.25
N HIS A 52 25.28 23.31 -57.55
CA HIS A 52 26.33 22.55 -58.24
C HIS A 52 25.78 21.30 -58.92
N THR A 53 24.90 20.54 -58.26
CA THR A 53 24.36 19.31 -58.85
C THR A 53 23.44 19.64 -60.03
N HIS A 54 22.57 20.65 -59.89
CA HIS A 54 21.66 21.04 -60.96
C HIS A 54 22.42 21.69 -62.13
N THR A 55 23.34 22.63 -61.88
CA THR A 55 24.13 23.26 -62.96
C THR A 55 25.08 22.27 -63.61
N HIS A 56 25.73 21.39 -62.85
CA HIS A 56 26.63 20.39 -63.43
C HIS A 56 25.85 19.31 -64.18
N ALA A 57 24.72 18.81 -63.65
CA ALA A 57 23.87 17.86 -64.37
C ALA A 57 23.24 18.49 -65.61
N HIS A 58 22.76 19.73 -65.53
CA HIS A 58 22.17 20.42 -66.67
C HIS A 58 23.21 20.77 -67.73
N THR A 59 24.36 21.35 -67.37
CA THR A 59 25.43 21.64 -68.33
C THR A 59 26.01 20.35 -68.91
N HIS A 60 26.26 19.32 -68.10
CA HIS A 60 26.81 18.08 -68.62
C HIS A 60 25.82 17.32 -69.50
N THR A 61 24.53 17.26 -69.13
CA THR A 61 23.51 16.64 -69.98
C THR A 61 23.28 17.48 -71.23
N HIS A 62 23.14 18.80 -71.09
CA HIS A 62 22.86 19.67 -72.23
C HIS A 62 24.03 19.77 -73.19
N THR A 63 25.27 19.98 -72.72
CA THR A 63 26.46 20.00 -73.58
C THR A 63 26.71 18.62 -74.17
N HIS A 64 26.62 17.53 -73.40
CA HIS A 64 26.90 16.21 -73.95
C HIS A 64 25.82 15.77 -74.93
N THR A 65 24.53 16.02 -74.67
CA THR A 65 23.44 15.71 -75.61
C THR A 65 23.45 16.66 -76.81
N HIS A 66 23.72 17.95 -76.64
CA HIS A 66 23.73 18.91 -77.74
C HIS A 66 24.98 18.76 -78.61
N THR A 67 26.16 18.57 -78.04
CA THR A 67 27.39 18.31 -78.80
C THR A 67 27.33 16.95 -79.49
N HIS A 68 26.84 15.88 -78.84
CA HIS A 68 26.66 14.61 -79.54
C HIS A 68 25.60 14.71 -80.62
N THR A 69 24.40 15.21 -80.34
CA THR A 69 23.33 15.27 -81.34
C THR A 69 23.71 16.18 -82.50
N HIS A 70 24.31 17.34 -82.23
CA HIS A 70 24.68 18.30 -83.27
C HIS A 70 25.90 17.84 -84.08
N THR A 71 26.95 17.31 -83.44
CA THR A 71 28.12 16.77 -84.18
C THR A 71 27.72 15.56 -84.99
N HIS A 72 26.93 14.65 -84.42
CA HIS A 72 26.51 13.42 -85.10
C HIS A 72 25.51 13.71 -86.23
N ALA A 73 24.63 14.71 -86.09
CA ALA A 73 23.79 15.20 -87.17
C ALA A 73 24.62 15.89 -88.26
N HIS A 74 25.56 16.78 -87.91
CA HIS A 74 26.40 17.46 -88.89
C HIS A 74 27.29 16.49 -89.68
N THR A 75 27.91 15.51 -89.01
CA THR A 75 28.72 14.49 -89.68
C THR A 75 27.86 13.58 -90.55
N HIS A 76 26.63 13.22 -90.14
CA HIS A 76 25.70 12.45 -90.97
C HIS A 76 25.21 13.22 -92.18
N THR A 77 24.79 14.48 -92.03
CA THR A 77 24.35 15.32 -93.14
C THR A 77 25.51 15.57 -94.11
N HIS A 78 26.71 15.82 -93.61
CA HIS A 78 27.89 16.05 -94.45
C HIS A 78 28.34 14.77 -95.19
N ALA A 79 28.31 13.60 -94.53
CA ALA A 79 28.60 12.32 -95.16
C ALA A 79 27.52 11.91 -96.18
N HIS A 80 26.24 12.18 -95.89
CA HIS A 80 25.12 11.92 -96.80
C HIS A 80 25.18 12.82 -98.05
N THR A 81 25.54 14.09 -97.89
CA THR A 81 25.73 15.03 -99.02
C THR A 81 26.99 14.72 -99.84
N GLN A 82 28.05 14.16 -99.24
CA GLN A 82 29.22 13.69 -99.97
C GLN A 82 28.97 12.36 -100.71
N ALA A 83 28.21 11.43 -100.11
CA ALA A 83 27.85 10.17 -100.75
C ALA A 83 26.87 10.33 -101.92
N LEU A 84 25.95 11.31 -101.85
CA LEU A 84 25.04 11.65 -102.96
C LEU A 84 25.75 12.24 -104.19
N LYS A 85 27.00 12.68 -104.08
CA LYS A 85 27.81 13.20 -105.20
C LYS A 85 28.60 12.12 -105.95
N HIS A 86 28.70 10.92 -105.38
CA HIS A 86 29.42 9.79 -105.95
C HIS A 86 28.47 8.60 -106.12
N THR A 87 27.60 8.68 -107.12
CA THR A 87 26.69 7.58 -107.45
C THR A 87 27.07 6.96 -108.79
N ASP A 88 27.43 5.67 -108.75
CA ASP A 88 27.13 4.75 -109.85
C ASP A 88 26.56 3.42 -109.33
N SER A 89 25.75 2.80 -110.18
CA SER A 89 24.59 1.96 -109.87
C SER A 89 24.88 0.47 -109.53
N GLY A 90 23.99 -0.16 -108.75
CA GLY A 90 23.98 -1.60 -108.45
C GLY A 90 24.47 -2.01 -107.05
N LYS A 91 25.69 -1.62 -106.65
CA LYS A 91 26.26 -1.90 -105.30
C LYS A 91 25.69 -1.01 -104.18
N ASN A 92 24.88 -0.03 -104.56
CA ASN A 92 24.42 1.10 -103.74
C ASN A 92 23.34 0.72 -102.71
N ILE A 93 22.38 -0.13 -103.08
CA ILE A 93 21.29 -0.56 -102.17
C ILE A 93 21.84 -1.44 -101.05
N VAL A 94 22.77 -2.35 -101.37
CA VAL A 94 23.36 -3.27 -100.39
C VAL A 94 24.21 -2.52 -99.36
N ILE A 95 25.04 -1.56 -99.80
CA ILE A 95 25.86 -0.74 -98.89
C ILE A 95 24.99 0.18 -98.04
N LYS A 96 23.96 0.83 -98.62
CA LYS A 96 23.03 1.68 -97.86
C LYS A 96 22.25 0.87 -96.82
N CYS A 97 21.79 -0.33 -97.18
CA CYS A 97 21.09 -1.23 -96.26
C CYS A 97 22.02 -1.71 -95.13
N ALA A 98 23.28 -2.06 -95.44
CA ALA A 98 24.27 -2.45 -94.44
C ALA A 98 24.61 -1.32 -93.46
N ILE A 99 24.74 -0.08 -93.93
CA ILE A 99 24.99 1.09 -93.09
C ILE A 99 23.79 1.41 -92.20
N LEU A 100 22.56 1.30 -92.73
CA LEU A 100 21.34 1.46 -91.94
C LEU A 100 21.22 0.37 -90.88
N GLN A 101 21.51 -0.88 -91.22
CA GLN A 101 21.51 -2.00 -90.28
C GLN A 101 22.58 -1.84 -89.19
N GLU A 102 23.77 -1.34 -89.52
CA GLU A 102 24.80 -1.02 -88.53
C GLU A 102 24.39 0.17 -87.64
N ASN A 103 23.71 1.17 -88.20
CA ASN A 103 23.19 2.31 -87.46
C ASN A 103 22.08 1.90 -86.48
N ASP A 104 21.13 1.10 -86.93
CA ASP A 104 20.09 0.52 -86.09
C ASP A 104 20.69 -0.36 -85.00
N SER A 105 21.76 -1.10 -85.30
CA SER A 105 22.52 -1.86 -84.30
C SER A 105 23.23 -0.96 -83.27
N LYS A 106 23.76 0.21 -83.69
CA LYS A 106 24.36 1.20 -82.77
C LYS A 106 23.30 1.88 -81.91
N ARG A 107 22.17 2.26 -82.51
CA ARG A 107 21.01 2.84 -81.83
C ARG A 107 20.44 1.86 -80.81
N GLY A 108 20.22 0.61 -81.18
CA GLY A 108 19.75 -0.44 -80.25
C GLY A 108 20.73 -0.73 -79.10
N ARG A 109 22.05 -0.61 -79.33
CA ARG A 109 23.05 -0.69 -78.24
C ARG A 109 22.99 0.54 -77.32
N GLY A 110 22.82 1.74 -77.89
CA GLY A 110 22.68 2.99 -77.14
C GLY A 110 21.42 3.01 -76.28
N GLU A 111 20.28 2.61 -76.84
CA GLU A 111 19.00 2.50 -76.12
C GLU A 111 19.10 1.49 -74.97
N LYS A 112 19.69 0.30 -75.20
CA LYS A 112 19.93 -0.69 -74.13
C LYS A 112 20.86 -0.17 -73.03
N LYS A 113 21.88 0.63 -73.36
CA LYS A 113 22.77 1.23 -72.35
C LYS A 113 22.03 2.29 -71.52
N ALA A 114 21.28 3.17 -72.18
CA ALA A 114 20.47 4.19 -71.51
C ALA A 114 19.34 3.60 -70.66
N GLU A 115 18.79 2.43 -71.04
CA GLU A 115 17.82 1.70 -70.24
C GLU A 115 18.45 1.07 -68.99
N ARG A 116 19.63 0.43 -69.13
CA ARG A 116 20.41 -0.07 -67.98
C ARG A 116 20.80 1.04 -67.00
N GLU A 117 21.17 2.21 -67.51
CA GLU A 117 21.49 3.37 -66.67
C GLU A 117 20.24 3.89 -65.94
N ARG A 118 19.08 3.95 -66.62
CA ARG A 118 17.80 4.28 -65.98
C ARG A 118 17.39 3.27 -64.92
N ASP A 119 17.60 1.97 -65.16
CA ASP A 119 17.33 0.92 -64.18
C ASP A 119 18.24 1.02 -62.95
N ALA A 120 19.53 1.29 -63.17
CA ALA A 120 20.48 1.50 -62.08
C ALA A 120 20.11 2.72 -61.24
N VAL A 121 19.70 3.83 -61.87
CA VAL A 121 19.22 5.03 -61.16
C VAL A 121 17.96 4.71 -60.37
N ARG A 122 16.96 4.04 -60.95
CA ARG A 122 15.74 3.62 -60.23
C ARG A 122 16.03 2.72 -59.03
N GLN A 123 16.99 1.80 -59.17
CA GLN A 123 17.42 0.96 -58.05
C GLN A 123 18.06 1.80 -56.94
N LYS A 124 18.93 2.75 -57.27
CA LYS A 124 19.57 3.64 -56.29
C LYS A 124 18.58 4.59 -55.64
N GLU A 125 17.60 5.11 -56.37
CA GLU A 125 16.51 5.90 -55.81
C GLU A 125 15.68 5.09 -54.80
N GLY A 126 15.39 3.82 -55.12
CA GLY A 126 14.72 2.90 -54.19
C GLY A 126 15.54 2.57 -52.94
N GLU A 127 16.86 2.42 -53.06
CA GLU A 127 17.77 2.27 -51.91
C GLU A 127 17.81 3.52 -51.04
N ILE A 128 17.87 4.71 -51.65
CA ILE A 128 17.86 6.00 -50.94
C ILE A 128 16.57 6.16 -50.15
N GLU A 129 15.41 5.81 -50.72
CA GLU A 129 14.14 5.98 -50.04
C GLU A 129 14.00 5.06 -48.82
N LYS A 130 14.45 3.79 -48.94
CA LYS A 130 14.53 2.87 -47.80
C LYS A 130 15.42 3.42 -46.68
N LEU A 131 16.60 3.94 -47.03
CA LEU A 131 17.52 4.53 -46.05
C LEU A 131 16.92 5.78 -45.37
N LYS A 132 16.13 6.59 -46.10
CA LYS A 132 15.42 7.72 -45.48
C LYS A 132 14.35 7.26 -44.50
N GLU A 133 13.57 6.23 -44.84
CA GLU A 133 12.59 5.65 -43.94
C GLU A 133 13.25 5.12 -42.67
N GLU A 134 14.36 4.39 -42.81
CA GLU A 134 15.17 3.90 -41.68
C GLU A 134 15.70 5.04 -40.80
N CYS A 135 16.25 6.09 -41.42
CA CYS A 135 16.69 7.30 -40.70
C CYS A 135 15.53 7.96 -39.95
N ALA A 136 14.36 8.11 -40.56
CA ALA A 136 13.18 8.70 -39.93
C ALA A 136 12.70 7.89 -38.71
N VAL A 137 12.71 6.55 -38.81
CA VAL A 137 12.38 5.67 -37.68
C VAL A 137 13.38 5.81 -36.54
N LEU A 138 14.68 5.83 -36.86
CA LEU A 138 15.74 5.99 -35.86
C LEU A 138 15.68 7.37 -35.18
N GLU A 139 15.39 8.43 -35.92
CA GLU A 139 15.18 9.77 -35.37
C GLU A 139 13.97 9.83 -34.44
N ALA A 140 12.85 9.22 -34.83
CA ALA A 140 11.67 9.13 -33.97
C ALA A 140 11.97 8.35 -32.67
N TRP A 141 12.75 7.27 -32.76
CA TRP A 141 13.19 6.51 -31.59
C TRP A 141 14.13 7.32 -30.69
N ARG A 142 15.09 8.04 -31.27
CA ARG A 142 15.99 8.97 -30.56
C ARG A 142 15.19 10.02 -29.79
N LEU A 143 14.23 10.68 -30.44
CA LEU A 143 13.36 11.68 -29.81
C LEU A 143 12.51 11.11 -28.68
N ARG A 144 12.08 9.85 -28.79
CA ARG A 144 11.36 9.16 -27.71
C ARG A 144 12.26 8.89 -26.51
N LEU A 145 13.50 8.46 -26.74
CA LEU A 145 14.48 8.26 -25.67
C LEU A 145 14.87 9.58 -25.01
N GLN A 146 15.11 10.61 -25.80
CA GLN A 146 15.44 11.95 -25.30
C GLN A 146 14.35 12.46 -24.35
N ARG A 147 13.07 12.36 -24.72
CA ARG A 147 11.96 12.73 -23.84
C ARG A 147 11.95 11.95 -22.52
N ARG A 148 12.32 10.66 -22.54
CA ARG A 148 12.45 9.86 -21.31
C ARG A 148 13.60 10.36 -20.44
N VAL A 149 14.73 10.66 -21.04
CA VAL A 149 15.91 11.20 -20.33
C VAL A 149 15.60 12.56 -19.72
N GLU A 150 14.98 13.46 -20.46
CA GLU A 150 14.55 14.78 -19.97
C GLU A 150 13.59 14.66 -18.78
N LYS A 151 12.62 13.74 -18.87
CA LYS A 151 11.70 13.45 -17.75
C LYS A 151 12.44 12.91 -16.53
N SER A 152 13.44 12.05 -16.73
CA SER A 152 14.27 11.51 -15.64
C SER A 152 15.23 12.55 -15.04
N ALA A 153 15.73 13.50 -15.85
CA ALA A 153 16.67 14.53 -15.42
C ALA A 153 16.06 15.46 -14.36
N PHE A 154 14.75 15.70 -14.41
CA PHE A 154 14.05 16.43 -13.34
C PHE A 154 14.22 15.76 -11.97
N TYR A 155 14.10 14.42 -11.90
CA TYR A 155 14.29 13.69 -10.65
C TYR A 155 15.74 13.73 -10.18
N TRP A 156 16.71 13.69 -11.11
CA TRP A 156 18.12 13.81 -10.77
C TRP A 156 18.47 15.19 -10.18
N THR A 157 17.99 16.27 -10.80
CA THR A 157 18.19 17.64 -10.27
C THR A 157 17.55 17.84 -8.91
N PHE A 158 16.38 17.25 -8.67
CA PHE A 158 15.77 17.20 -7.34
C PHE A 158 16.64 16.41 -6.34
N LEU A 159 17.14 15.23 -6.72
CA LEU A 159 18.02 14.42 -5.87
C LEU A 159 19.31 15.16 -5.51
N GLU A 160 19.94 15.86 -6.45
CA GLU A 160 21.13 16.70 -6.17
C GLU A 160 20.82 17.84 -5.18
N GLN A 161 19.64 18.46 -5.26
CA GLN A 161 19.22 19.45 -4.26
C GLN A 161 19.07 18.83 -2.88
N VAL A 162 18.44 17.66 -2.79
CA VAL A 162 18.30 16.91 -1.53
C VAL A 162 19.67 16.53 -0.98
N LEU A 163 20.60 16.10 -1.83
CA LEU A 163 21.97 15.71 -1.48
C LEU A 163 22.74 16.89 -0.89
N ARG A 164 22.61 18.09 -1.50
CA ARG A 164 23.16 19.35 -0.97
C ARG A 164 22.61 19.72 0.41
N LEU A 165 21.33 19.49 0.65
CA LEU A 165 20.68 19.80 1.93
C LEU A 165 21.05 18.78 3.02
N ALA A 166 21.14 17.51 2.64
CA ALA A 166 21.24 16.40 3.57
C ALA A 166 22.68 15.95 3.86
N LYS A 167 23.70 16.59 3.23
CA LYS A 167 25.14 16.35 3.45
C LYS A 167 25.55 14.87 3.23
N TYR A 168 24.95 14.21 2.25
CA TYR A 168 25.39 12.89 1.80
C TYR A 168 26.51 13.04 0.76
N GLU A 169 27.35 12.01 0.60
CA GLU A 169 28.41 12.03 -0.41
C GLU A 169 27.87 11.63 -1.79
N ASP A 170 26.90 10.72 -1.84
CA ASP A 170 26.30 10.20 -3.07
C ASP A 170 24.79 9.91 -2.93
N VAL A 171 24.07 9.96 -4.06
CA VAL A 171 22.65 9.66 -4.21
C VAL A 171 22.37 8.22 -3.80
N TRP A 172 23.27 7.29 -4.14
CA TRP A 172 23.10 5.88 -3.79
C TRP A 172 23.19 5.62 -2.28
N GLU A 173 24.04 6.35 -1.56
CA GLU A 173 24.11 6.29 -0.11
C GLU A 173 22.80 6.78 0.52
N LEU A 174 22.29 7.91 0.04
CA LEU A 174 21.01 8.46 0.46
C LEU A 174 19.86 7.46 0.22
N LEU A 175 19.79 6.87 -0.98
CA LEU A 175 18.78 5.87 -1.32
C LEU A 175 18.91 4.60 -0.47
N GLY A 176 20.14 4.17 -0.18
CA GLY A 176 20.41 3.05 0.73
C GLY A 176 19.94 3.31 2.16
N ARG A 177 20.18 4.53 2.68
CA ARG A 177 19.64 4.94 3.99
C ARG A 177 18.11 5.03 3.98
N PHE A 178 17.50 5.54 2.92
CA PHE A 178 16.04 5.52 2.80
C PHE A 178 15.47 4.11 2.73
N ALA A 179 16.10 3.20 1.98
CA ALA A 179 15.66 1.81 1.89
C ALA A 179 15.75 1.10 3.25
N THR A 180 16.85 1.30 3.98
CA THR A 180 17.02 0.75 5.34
C THR A 180 16.05 1.39 6.33
N LEU A 181 15.78 2.70 6.24
CA LEU A 181 14.76 3.37 7.04
C LEU A 181 13.34 2.87 6.75
N LEU A 182 13.02 2.60 5.48
CA LEU A 182 11.73 2.02 5.11
C LEU A 182 11.60 0.58 5.64
N SER A 183 12.65 -0.22 5.51
CA SER A 183 12.68 -1.60 6.04
C SER A 183 12.55 -1.61 7.57
N THR A 184 13.29 -0.77 8.28
CA THR A 184 13.20 -0.65 9.74
C THR A 184 11.86 -0.11 10.19
N LYS A 185 11.28 0.87 9.48
CA LYS A 185 9.93 1.37 9.75
C LYS A 185 8.89 0.25 9.63
N GLU A 186 8.99 -0.59 8.59
CA GLU A 186 8.05 -1.70 8.40
C GLU A 186 8.20 -2.75 9.51
N GLN A 187 9.44 -3.10 9.88
CA GLN A 187 9.71 -4.00 10.99
C GLN A 187 9.17 -3.46 12.33
N LEU A 188 9.35 -2.16 12.59
CA LEU A 188 8.81 -1.52 13.79
C LEU A 188 7.29 -1.54 13.81
N ARG A 189 6.64 -1.27 12.67
CA ARG A 189 5.19 -1.32 12.53
C ARG A 189 4.65 -2.73 12.77
N GLN A 190 5.33 -3.75 12.26
CA GLN A 190 4.95 -5.14 12.51
C GLN A 190 5.09 -5.49 14.01
N ARG A 191 6.22 -5.13 14.62
CA ARG A 191 6.45 -5.37 16.04
C ARG A 191 5.44 -4.63 16.93
N GLU A 192 5.09 -3.40 16.59
CA GLU A 192 4.04 -2.63 17.27
C GLU A 192 2.69 -3.36 17.19
N SER A 193 2.33 -3.88 16.01
CA SER A 193 1.11 -4.68 15.83
C SER A 193 1.12 -5.94 16.69
N GLU A 194 2.23 -6.69 16.72
CA GLU A 194 2.37 -7.91 17.53
C GLU A 194 2.26 -7.62 19.02
N VAL A 195 2.91 -6.55 19.50
CA VAL A 195 2.84 -6.14 20.91
C VAL A 195 1.42 -5.69 21.27
N GLN A 196 0.75 -4.97 20.38
CA GLN A 196 -0.62 -4.53 20.58
C GLN A 196 -1.57 -5.74 20.68
N GLU A 197 -1.45 -6.72 19.77
CA GLU A 197 -2.25 -7.94 19.81
C GLU A 197 -1.99 -8.75 21.09
N GLN A 198 -0.72 -8.86 21.52
CA GLN A 198 -0.38 -9.51 22.78
C GLN A 198 -0.99 -8.78 23.98
N ALA A 199 -0.93 -7.45 24.02
CA ALA A 199 -1.51 -6.65 25.09
C ALA A 199 -3.04 -6.79 25.13
N ASP A 200 -3.69 -6.83 23.98
CA ASP A 200 -5.15 -7.02 23.87
C ASP A 200 -5.54 -8.45 24.28
N GLY A 201 -4.73 -9.44 23.92
CA GLY A 201 -4.88 -10.82 24.39
C GLY A 201 -4.75 -10.95 25.92
N GLN A 202 -3.75 -10.29 26.51
CA GLN A 202 -3.56 -10.25 27.96
C GLN A 202 -4.71 -9.53 28.67
N ARG A 203 -5.17 -8.39 28.14
CA ARG A 203 -6.36 -7.67 28.67
C ARG A 203 -7.60 -8.56 28.62
N GLY A 204 -7.84 -9.24 27.51
CA GLY A 204 -8.96 -10.17 27.35
C GLY A 204 -8.88 -11.37 28.30
N ALA A 205 -7.69 -11.89 28.59
CA ALA A 205 -7.50 -12.95 29.57
C ALA A 205 -7.77 -12.45 31.01
N LEU A 206 -7.25 -11.28 31.36
CA LEU A 206 -7.48 -10.65 32.66
C LEU A 206 -8.96 -10.34 32.90
N GLN A 207 -9.66 -9.82 31.88
CA GLN A 207 -11.09 -9.54 31.94
C GLN A 207 -11.88 -10.83 32.21
N ARG A 208 -11.63 -11.90 31.43
CA ARG A 208 -12.30 -13.20 31.64
C ARG A 208 -12.06 -13.75 33.04
N HIS A 209 -10.83 -13.68 33.55
CA HIS A 209 -10.53 -14.12 34.91
C HIS A 209 -11.27 -13.28 35.96
N THR A 210 -11.36 -11.96 35.78
CA THR A 210 -12.08 -11.06 36.67
C THR A 210 -13.59 -11.35 36.67
N GLU A 211 -14.18 -11.58 35.50
CA GLU A 211 -15.59 -11.97 35.35
C GLU A 211 -15.87 -13.32 36.03
N GLN A 212 -15.00 -14.31 35.82
CA GLN A 212 -15.10 -15.62 36.49
C GLN A 212 -15.02 -15.49 38.02
N GLN A 213 -14.07 -14.72 38.55
CA GLN A 213 -13.96 -14.47 39.98
C GLN A 213 -15.20 -13.74 40.52
N SER A 214 -15.72 -12.75 39.79
CA SER A 214 -16.93 -12.02 40.17
C SER A 214 -18.15 -12.95 40.25
N CYS A 215 -18.32 -13.84 39.27
CA CYS A 215 -19.36 -14.88 39.31
C CYS A 215 -19.20 -15.84 40.49
N SER A 216 -17.95 -16.24 40.80
CA SER A 216 -17.67 -17.13 41.94
C SER A 216 -18.01 -16.45 43.27
N ILE A 217 -17.62 -15.19 43.46
CA ILE A 217 -17.96 -14.39 44.64
C ILE A 217 -19.48 -14.28 44.78
N LEU A 218 -20.18 -13.95 43.68
CA LEU A 218 -21.64 -13.84 43.68
C LEU A 218 -22.31 -15.16 44.08
N GLN A 219 -21.82 -16.30 43.58
CA GLN A 219 -22.32 -17.63 43.96
C GLN A 219 -22.09 -17.91 45.45
N LYS A 220 -20.91 -17.58 46.00
CA LYS A 220 -20.61 -17.77 47.42
C LYS A 220 -21.45 -16.86 48.30
N ASN A 221 -21.67 -15.61 47.90
CA ASN A 221 -22.54 -14.67 48.61
C ASN A 221 -23.99 -15.16 48.66
N ASN A 222 -24.50 -15.69 47.54
CA ASN A 222 -25.84 -16.28 47.51
C ASN A 222 -25.96 -17.47 48.46
N LEU A 223 -24.97 -18.37 48.48
CA LEU A 223 -24.96 -19.51 49.41
C LEU A 223 -24.85 -19.05 50.87
N LEU A 224 -24.02 -18.04 51.15
CA LEU A 224 -23.90 -17.46 52.49
C LEU A 224 -25.24 -16.90 52.97
N SER A 225 -25.95 -16.17 52.10
CA SER A 225 -27.28 -15.63 52.40
C SER A 225 -28.29 -16.76 52.69
N GLN A 226 -28.26 -17.86 51.92
CA GLN A 226 -29.13 -19.02 52.16
C GLN A 226 -28.84 -19.64 53.53
N LEU A 227 -27.58 -19.92 53.83
CA LEU A 227 -27.18 -20.51 55.12
C LEU A 227 -27.49 -19.59 56.30
N GLN A 228 -27.37 -18.27 56.14
CA GLN A 228 -27.78 -17.30 57.17
C GLN A 228 -29.29 -17.38 57.43
N THR A 229 -30.11 -17.42 56.37
CA THR A 229 -31.57 -17.56 56.54
C THR A 229 -31.96 -18.87 57.21
N GLU A 230 -31.30 -19.98 56.87
CA GLU A 230 -31.55 -21.28 57.53
C GLU A 230 -31.13 -21.25 59.00
N LEU A 231 -29.97 -20.67 59.31
CA LEU A 231 -29.49 -20.53 60.68
C LEU A 231 -30.47 -19.72 61.53
N ASP A 232 -30.96 -18.60 61.01
CA ASP A 232 -31.91 -17.75 61.71
C ASP A 232 -33.25 -18.47 61.93
N GLN A 233 -33.69 -19.28 60.96
CA GLN A 233 -34.88 -20.10 61.10
C GLN A 233 -34.71 -21.17 62.20
N ILE A 234 -33.57 -21.85 62.23
CA ILE A 234 -33.27 -22.86 63.26
C ILE A 234 -33.18 -22.20 64.65
N ARG A 235 -32.50 -21.04 64.76
CA ARG A 235 -32.41 -20.28 66.01
C ARG A 235 -33.79 -19.84 66.52
N SER A 236 -34.64 -19.33 65.63
CA SER A 236 -36.02 -18.95 65.96
C SER A 236 -36.83 -20.16 66.47
N ASN A 237 -36.70 -21.31 65.81
CA ASN A 237 -37.35 -22.55 66.24
C ASN A 237 -36.83 -23.03 67.60
N ALA A 238 -35.52 -23.00 67.83
CA ALA A 238 -34.91 -23.38 69.10
C ALA A 238 -35.43 -22.49 70.25
N LEU A 239 -35.45 -21.17 70.04
CA LEU A 239 -35.99 -20.22 71.01
C LEU A 239 -37.47 -20.48 71.31
N ARG A 240 -38.26 -20.85 70.29
CA ARG A 240 -39.66 -21.24 70.49
C ARG A 240 -39.80 -22.48 71.37
N TRP A 241 -38.99 -23.51 71.14
CA TRP A 241 -38.99 -24.72 71.95
C TRP A 241 -38.48 -24.51 73.37
N GLU A 242 -37.50 -23.62 73.56
CA GLU A 242 -37.01 -23.25 74.88
C GLU A 242 -38.10 -22.53 75.69
N ASN A 243 -38.84 -21.61 75.04
CA ASN A 243 -39.99 -20.94 75.68
C ASN A 243 -41.11 -21.91 76.05
N THR A 244 -41.44 -22.88 75.17
CA THR A 244 -42.47 -23.88 75.50
C THR A 244 -42.02 -24.80 76.63
N TRP A 245 -40.75 -25.24 76.62
CA TRP A 245 -40.16 -26.02 77.70
C TRP A 245 -40.21 -25.26 79.04
N TYR A 246 -39.77 -23.99 79.05
CA TYR A 246 -39.82 -23.14 80.23
C TYR A 246 -41.26 -23.01 80.77
N HIS A 247 -42.24 -22.85 79.88
CA HIS A 247 -43.64 -22.79 80.29
C HIS A 247 -44.11 -24.11 80.91
N ILE A 248 -43.80 -25.26 80.30
CA ILE A 248 -44.16 -26.59 80.83
C ILE A 248 -43.50 -26.80 82.20
N GLN A 249 -42.22 -26.51 82.32
CA GLN A 249 -41.47 -26.65 83.57
C GLN A 249 -42.07 -25.79 84.68
N THR A 250 -42.40 -24.54 84.38
CA THR A 250 -43.02 -23.62 85.34
C THR A 250 -44.40 -24.12 85.79
N THR A 251 -45.21 -24.64 84.86
CA THR A 251 -46.52 -25.22 85.19
C THR A 251 -46.36 -26.47 86.04
N ALA A 252 -45.47 -27.39 85.66
CA ALA A 252 -45.20 -28.62 86.42
C ALA A 252 -44.70 -28.32 87.84
N ALA A 253 -43.85 -27.31 88.01
CA ALA A 253 -43.38 -26.87 89.33
C ALA A 253 -44.54 -26.36 90.20
N LYS A 254 -45.48 -25.58 89.62
CA LYS A 254 -46.69 -25.12 90.31
C LYS A 254 -47.60 -26.28 90.72
N GLU A 255 -47.88 -27.22 89.81
CA GLU A 255 -48.70 -28.41 90.10
C GLU A 255 -48.04 -29.30 91.16
N THR A 256 -46.73 -29.50 91.09
CA THR A 256 -45.99 -30.26 92.10
C THR A 256 -46.06 -29.60 93.48
N LEU A 257 -45.97 -28.27 93.53
CA LEU A 257 -46.14 -27.51 94.78
C LEU A 257 -47.55 -27.66 95.34
N LEU A 258 -48.59 -27.53 94.49
CA LEU A 258 -49.99 -27.73 94.89
C LEU A 258 -50.23 -29.15 95.40
N LEU A 259 -49.73 -30.17 94.70
CA LEU A 259 -49.81 -31.55 95.14
C LEU A 259 -49.13 -31.73 96.51
N GLY A 260 -47.93 -31.16 96.70
CA GLY A 260 -47.24 -31.16 97.98
C GLY A 260 -48.06 -30.51 99.10
N GLN A 261 -48.70 -29.36 98.83
CA GLN A 261 -49.59 -28.69 99.78
C GLN A 261 -50.81 -29.55 100.13
N ILE A 262 -51.48 -30.14 99.13
CA ILE A 262 -52.62 -31.04 99.35
C ILE A 262 -52.20 -32.22 100.21
N LYS A 263 -51.07 -32.87 99.88
CA LYS A 263 -50.53 -34.00 100.66
C LYS A 263 -50.34 -33.63 102.13
N VAL A 264 -49.71 -32.49 102.41
CA VAL A 264 -49.49 -32.01 103.78
C VAL A 264 -50.81 -31.71 104.49
N VAL A 265 -51.76 -31.04 103.83
CA VAL A 265 -53.07 -30.73 104.42
C VAL A 265 -53.86 -32.00 104.71
N THR A 266 -53.92 -32.96 103.77
CA THR A 266 -54.60 -34.24 103.95
C THR A 266 -53.98 -35.04 105.10
N LEU A 267 -52.65 -35.12 105.16
CA LEU A 267 -51.94 -35.80 106.24
C LEU A 267 -52.23 -35.14 107.60
N ASN A 268 -52.19 -33.81 107.66
CA ASN A 268 -52.52 -33.06 108.87
C ASN A 268 -53.97 -33.29 109.32
N LEU A 269 -54.93 -33.26 108.39
CA LEU A 269 -56.34 -33.56 108.67
C LEU A 269 -56.52 -34.99 109.17
N TYR A 270 -55.88 -35.97 108.53
CA TYR A 270 -55.90 -37.37 108.94
C TYR A 270 -55.36 -37.57 110.36
N HIS A 271 -54.26 -36.89 110.70
CA HIS A 271 -53.70 -36.88 112.05
C HIS A 271 -54.62 -36.23 113.08
N MET A 272 -55.24 -35.08 112.76
CA MET A 272 -56.22 -34.43 113.64
C MET A 272 -57.43 -35.32 113.93
N MET A 273 -57.79 -36.20 113.00
CA MET A 273 -58.91 -37.15 113.14
C MET A 273 -58.51 -38.45 113.87
N GLY A 274 -57.32 -38.48 114.49
CA GLY A 274 -56.84 -39.61 115.30
C GLY A 274 -56.14 -40.72 114.50
N GLY A 275 -55.84 -40.49 113.22
CA GLY A 275 -55.08 -41.42 112.39
C GLY A 275 -53.59 -41.49 112.78
N THR A 276 -53.05 -42.70 112.96
CA THR A 276 -51.62 -42.92 113.19
C THR A 276 -50.92 -43.32 111.90
N THR A 277 -49.70 -42.82 111.69
CA THR A 277 -48.84 -43.21 110.57
C THR A 277 -47.68 -44.08 111.10
N GLY A 278 -47.30 -45.11 110.34
CA GLY A 278 -46.14 -45.96 110.67
C GLY A 278 -46.33 -47.07 111.72
N GLN A 279 -47.56 -47.34 112.18
CA GLN A 279 -47.89 -48.49 113.05
C GLN A 279 -48.60 -49.61 112.25
N GLU A 280 -48.65 -50.85 112.76
CA GLU A 280 -49.24 -52.04 112.08
C GLU A 280 -50.69 -51.88 111.58
N LYS A 281 -51.43 -50.86 112.03
CA LYS A 281 -52.80 -50.51 111.56
C LYS A 281 -52.93 -49.10 110.95
N GLY A 282 -51.83 -48.35 110.85
CA GLY A 282 -51.78 -46.98 110.33
C GLY A 282 -51.65 -46.92 108.82
N VAL A 283 -52.10 -45.82 108.20
CA VAL A 283 -51.88 -45.58 106.75
C VAL A 283 -50.46 -45.06 106.55
N ALA A 284 -49.80 -45.45 105.46
CA ALA A 284 -48.46 -44.98 105.13
C ALA A 284 -48.44 -43.45 104.93
N ILE A 285 -47.34 -42.78 105.31
CA ILE A 285 -47.20 -41.31 105.25
C ILE A 285 -47.38 -40.79 103.82
N ASP A 286 -46.89 -41.54 102.83
CA ASP A 286 -46.94 -41.14 101.41
C ASP A 286 -48.24 -41.54 100.68
N ASP A 287 -49.10 -42.36 101.32
CA ASP A 287 -50.36 -42.83 100.75
C ASP A 287 -51.51 -41.85 101.03
N THR A 288 -51.45 -40.73 100.33
CA THR A 288 -52.41 -39.62 100.46
C THR A 288 -53.83 -40.02 100.05
N GLU A 289 -54.00 -40.96 99.12
CA GLU A 289 -55.33 -41.36 98.63
C GLU A 289 -56.11 -42.13 99.70
N THR A 290 -55.45 -43.07 100.38
CA THR A 290 -56.06 -43.82 101.49
C THR A 290 -56.29 -42.93 102.71
N GLN A 291 -55.40 -41.96 102.98
CA GLN A 291 -55.61 -40.95 104.03
C GLN A 291 -56.85 -40.08 103.73
N LEU A 292 -56.99 -39.60 102.49
CA LEU A 292 -58.12 -38.77 102.07
C LEU A 292 -59.45 -39.54 102.15
N LYS A 293 -59.47 -40.82 101.73
CA LYS A 293 -60.66 -41.68 101.85
C LYS A 293 -61.10 -41.83 103.32
N LYS A 294 -60.16 -42.13 104.23
CA LYS A 294 -60.47 -42.22 105.67
C LYS A 294 -60.96 -40.90 106.26
N VAL A 295 -60.38 -39.76 105.86
CA VAL A 295 -60.86 -38.44 106.26
C VAL A 295 -62.29 -38.20 105.74
N SER A 296 -62.58 -38.56 104.49
CA SER A 296 -63.91 -38.45 103.88
C SER A 296 -64.94 -39.34 104.57
N ASP A 297 -64.61 -40.60 104.85
CA ASP A 297 -65.52 -41.57 105.48
C ASP A 297 -65.96 -41.12 106.88
N VAL A 298 -65.07 -40.45 107.62
CA VAL A 298 -65.37 -39.92 108.96
C VAL A 298 -66.16 -38.60 108.90
N ILE A 299 -65.99 -37.78 107.85
CA ILE A 299 -66.77 -36.55 107.66
C ILE A 299 -68.18 -36.85 107.13
N MET A 300 -68.35 -37.92 106.34
CA MET A 300 -69.62 -38.33 105.72
C MET A 300 -70.45 -39.29 106.60
N SER A 301 -69.89 -39.74 107.73
CA SER A 301 -70.57 -40.52 108.78
C SER A 301 -71.18 -39.61 109.86
#